data_AF-A0AAU0NV06-F1
#
_entry.id   AF-A0AAU0NV06-F1
#
_cell.length_a   1.000
_cell.length_b   1.000
_cell.length_c   1.000
_cell.angle_alpha   90.00
_cell.angle_beta   90.00
_cell.angle_gamma   90.00
#
_symmetry.space_group_name_H-M   'P 1'
#
loop_
_entity.id
_entity.type
_entity.pdbx_description
1 polymer ?
#
loop_
_entity_poly.entity_id
_entity_poly.type
_entity_poly.pdbx_seq_one_letter_code
_entity_poly.pdbx_strand_id
1 'polypeptide(L)'
;MKNISENTGIPEWRISRIKEHVFNNEHTLSDGVRRFDPNYDMANAWERLIKGEHVQSDLDLLNHEIFESKFESIFKTNYRTAHDMTESTGRIWNP
;
A
#
# COMPACT_ATOMS: atom_id res chain seq x y z
N MET A 1 -0.39 -12.86 7.89
CA MET A 1 -0.67 -12.69 6.45
C MET A 1 -1.79 -13.59 5.98
N LYS A 2 -1.82 -14.87 6.39
CA LYS A 2 -2.95 -15.80 6.15
C LYS A 2 -4.31 -15.13 6.32
N ASN A 3 -4.57 -14.44 7.43
CA ASN A 3 -5.87 -13.80 7.69
C ASN A 3 -6.29 -12.80 6.60
N ILE A 4 -5.45 -11.86 6.15
CA ILE A 4 -5.86 -10.88 5.12
C ILE A 4 -6.07 -11.55 3.77
N SER A 5 -5.18 -12.47 3.39
CA SER A 5 -5.28 -13.19 2.11
C SER A 5 -6.55 -14.03 2.04
N GLU A 6 -6.89 -14.72 3.14
CA GLU A 6 -8.12 -15.49 3.29
C GLU A 6 -9.36 -14.57 3.28
N ASN A 7 -9.31 -13.43 3.99
CA ASN A 7 -10.43 -12.50 4.08
C ASN A 7 -10.74 -11.77 2.76
N THR A 8 -9.72 -11.52 1.93
CA THR A 8 -9.85 -10.67 0.72
C THR A 8 -9.75 -11.45 -0.59
N GLY A 9 -9.26 -12.70 -0.56
CA GLY A 9 -8.91 -13.47 -1.76
C GLY A 9 -7.65 -12.99 -2.48
N ILE A 10 -6.95 -11.98 -1.96
CA ILE A 10 -5.72 -11.46 -2.56
C ILE A 10 -4.55 -12.38 -2.19
N PRO A 11 -3.69 -12.81 -3.14
CA PRO A 11 -2.57 -13.71 -2.84
C PRO A 11 -1.62 -13.16 -1.78
N GLU A 12 -1.15 -14.02 -0.88
CA GLU A 12 -0.25 -13.64 0.23
C GLU A 12 0.97 -12.83 -0.22
N TRP A 13 1.58 -13.15 -1.36
CA TRP A 13 2.74 -12.41 -1.86
C TRP A 13 2.43 -10.94 -2.18
N ARG A 14 1.20 -10.63 -2.61
CA ARG A 14 0.77 -9.23 -2.82
C ARG A 14 0.61 -8.53 -1.49
N ILE A 15 -0.07 -9.18 -0.53
CA ILE A 15 -0.24 -8.65 0.83
C ILE A 15 1.13 -8.42 1.49
N SER A 16 2.08 -9.34 1.30
CA SER A 16 3.46 -9.19 1.79
C SER A 16 4.10 -7.94 1.21
N ARG A 17 4.02 -7.79 -0.12
CA ARG A 17 4.65 -6.67 -0.81
C ARG A 17 4.08 -5.34 -0.36
N ILE A 18 2.76 -5.24 -0.23
CA ILE A 18 2.10 -4.02 0.25
C ILE A 18 2.53 -3.73 1.68
N LYS A 19 2.54 -4.73 2.56
CA LYS A 19 2.98 -4.55 3.95
C LYS A 19 4.40 -4.03 4.02
N GLU A 20 5.32 -4.63 3.28
CA GLU A 20 6.71 -4.18 3.24
C GLU A 20 6.81 -2.75 2.69
N HIS A 21 6.09 -2.45 1.61
CA HIS A 21 6.03 -1.12 1.00
C HIS A 21 5.59 -0.04 1.99
N VAL A 22 4.45 -0.22 2.66
CA VAL A 22 3.89 0.86 3.48
C VAL A 22 4.48 0.96 4.89
N PHE A 23 5.01 -0.13 5.46
CA PHE A 23 5.47 -0.14 6.86
C PHE A 23 6.98 -0.29 7.06
N ASN A 24 7.70 -0.92 6.14
CA ASN A 24 9.08 -1.38 6.42
C ASN A 24 10.13 -0.83 5.46
N ASN A 25 9.76 -0.62 4.20
CA ASN A 25 10.67 -0.18 3.15
C ASN A 25 11.06 1.29 3.34
N GLU A 26 12.27 1.61 2.90
CA GLU A 26 12.69 2.99 2.73
C GLU A 26 12.39 3.44 1.29
N HIS A 27 11.98 4.69 1.16
CA HIS A 27 11.60 5.31 -0.09
C HIS A 27 12.46 6.54 -0.32
N THR A 28 12.71 6.87 -1.59
CA THR A 28 13.29 8.16 -1.93
C THR A 28 12.20 9.21 -1.83
N LEU A 29 12.20 9.97 -0.75
CA LEU A 29 11.30 11.09 -0.47
C LEU A 29 12.00 12.42 -0.78
N SER A 30 11.26 13.53 -0.72
CA SER A 30 11.82 14.87 -0.97
C SER A 30 12.87 15.30 0.05
N ASP A 31 12.82 14.75 1.26
CA ASP A 31 13.69 15.07 2.40
C ASP A 31 14.78 14.01 2.66
N GLY A 32 14.83 12.94 1.85
CA GLY A 32 15.86 11.89 1.95
C GLY A 32 15.33 10.49 1.70
N VAL A 33 16.19 9.50 1.94
CA VAL A 33 15.81 8.08 1.90
C VAL A 33 15.45 7.63 3.31
N ARG A 34 14.17 7.33 3.53
CA ARG A 34 13.63 6.93 4.84
C ARG A 34 12.31 6.17 4.69
N ARG A 35 11.81 5.61 5.79
CA ARG A 35 10.46 5.06 5.87
C ARG A 35 9.41 6.18 5.86
N PHE A 36 8.19 5.81 5.48
CA PHE A 36 7.03 6.68 5.64
C PHE A 36 6.76 7.02 7.10
N ASP A 37 6.15 8.19 7.32
CA ASP A 37 5.65 8.58 8.62
C ASP A 37 4.43 7.74 8.99
N PRO A 38 4.22 7.39 10.28
CA PRO A 38 3.05 6.64 10.70
C PRO A 38 1.74 7.30 10.29
N ASN A 39 0.82 6.53 9.72
CA ASN A 39 -0.49 6.99 9.28
C ASN A 39 -1.61 6.24 10.03
N TYR A 40 -2.46 6.98 10.73
CA TYR A 40 -3.55 6.43 11.56
C TYR A 40 -4.62 5.70 10.72
N ASP A 41 -5.04 6.29 9.62
CA ASP A 41 -6.10 5.71 8.78
C ASP A 41 -5.63 4.42 8.11
N MET A 42 -4.36 4.39 7.69
CA MET A 42 -3.73 3.18 7.16
C MET A 42 -3.64 2.07 8.23
N ALA A 43 -3.29 2.42 9.47
CA ALA A 43 -3.24 1.45 10.57
C ALA A 43 -4.62 0.86 10.86
N ASN A 44 -5.67 1.69 10.89
CA ASN A 44 -7.05 1.26 11.07
C ASN A 44 -7.54 0.37 9.92
N ALA A 45 -7.24 0.76 8.67
CA ALA A 45 -7.56 -0.05 7.48
C ALA A 45 -6.90 -1.44 7.57
N TRP A 46 -5.63 -1.47 7.96
CA TRP A 46 -4.88 -2.71 8.12
C TRP A 46 -5.47 -3.61 9.22
N GLU A 47 -5.94 -3.02 10.32
CA GLU A 47 -6.61 -3.76 11.39
C GLU A 47 -7.93 -4.40 10.90
N ARG A 48 -8.77 -3.65 10.18
CA ARG A 48 -10.02 -4.17 9.59
C ARG A 48 -9.75 -5.31 8.61
N LEU A 49 -8.72 -5.18 7.77
CA LEU A 49 -8.28 -6.23 6.85
C LEU A 49 -7.90 -7.53 7.59
N ILE A 50 -7.20 -7.41 8.71
CA ILE A 50 -6.83 -8.58 9.55
C ILE A 50 -8.06 -9.23 10.16
N LYS A 51 -9.00 -8.43 10.65
CA LYS A 51 -10.25 -8.89 11.31
C LYS A 51 -11.28 -9.46 10.34
N GLY A 52 -11.18 -9.15 9.06
CA GLY A 52 -12.21 -9.49 8.07
C GLY A 52 -13.39 -8.52 8.07
N GLU A 53 -13.22 -7.35 8.68
CA GLU A 53 -14.21 -6.27 8.80
C GLU A 53 -13.93 -5.13 7.79
N HIS A 54 -13.22 -5.46 6.72
CA HIS A 54 -12.75 -4.47 5.76
C HIS A 54 -13.88 -3.87 4.94
N VAL A 55 -13.72 -2.59 4.61
CA VAL A 55 -14.61 -1.85 3.71
C VAL A 55 -13.95 -1.64 2.35
N GLN A 56 -14.68 -1.08 1.40
CA GLN A 56 -14.16 -0.87 0.05
C GLN A 56 -12.88 -0.01 0.03
N SER A 57 -12.80 1.04 0.85
CA SER A 57 -11.60 1.88 0.93
C SER A 57 -10.36 1.11 1.40
N ASP A 58 -10.51 0.06 2.20
CA ASP A 58 -9.39 -0.80 2.62
C ASP A 58 -8.87 -1.67 1.46
N LEU A 59 -9.77 -2.10 0.56
CA LEU A 59 -9.38 -2.81 -0.67
C LEU A 59 -8.75 -1.85 -1.68
N ASP A 60 -9.23 -0.60 -1.71
CA ASP A 60 -8.66 0.45 -2.57
C ASP A 60 -7.24 0.80 -2.12
N LEU A 61 -6.97 0.86 -0.82
CA LEU A 61 -5.61 0.93 -0.26
C LEU A 61 -4.74 -0.19 -0.83
N LEU A 62 -5.18 -1.45 -0.72
CA LEU A 62 -4.38 -2.58 -1.23
C LEU A 62 -4.11 -2.50 -2.74
N ASN A 63 -5.08 -2.01 -3.52
CA ASN A 63 -4.95 -1.82 -4.97
C ASN A 63 -4.05 -0.65 -5.35
N HIS A 64 -4.07 0.43 -4.58
CA HIS A 64 -3.19 1.58 -4.72
C HIS A 64 -1.74 1.14 -4.48
N GLU A 65 -1.48 0.60 -3.29
CA GLU A 65 -0.13 0.33 -2.81
C GLU A 65 0.58 -0.80 -3.59
N ILE A 66 -0.16 -1.79 -4.09
CA ILE A 66 0.44 -2.84 -4.92
C ILE A 66 0.92 -2.31 -6.26
N PHE A 67 0.23 -1.32 -6.82
CA PHE A 67 0.62 -0.69 -8.07
C PHE A 67 1.80 0.24 -7.84
N GLU A 68 1.70 1.15 -6.85
CA GLU A 68 2.77 2.08 -6.48
C GLU A 68 4.09 1.34 -6.22
N SER A 69 4.05 0.32 -5.35
CA SER A 69 5.21 -0.50 -5.01
C SER A 69 5.88 -1.14 -6.22
N LYS A 70 5.08 -1.61 -7.19
CA LYS A 70 5.63 -2.21 -8.43
C LYS A 70 6.22 -1.14 -9.33
N PHE A 71 5.56 0.00 -9.43
CA PHE A 71 6.00 1.12 -10.25
C PHE A 71 7.35 1.64 -9.79
N GLU A 72 7.50 1.94 -8.49
CA GLU A 72 8.80 2.32 -7.90
C GLU A 72 9.88 1.30 -8.21
N SER A 73 9.58 0.02 -8.00
CA SER A 73 10.56 -1.06 -8.15
C SER A 73 11.01 -1.29 -9.60
N ILE A 74 10.10 -1.16 -10.58
CA ILE A 74 10.38 -1.41 -12.00
C ILE A 74 11.08 -0.20 -12.62
N PHE A 75 10.56 1.01 -12.37
CA PHE A 75 11.04 2.23 -13.02
C PHE A 75 12.07 3.00 -12.19
N LYS A 76 12.39 2.53 -10.97
CA LYS A 76 13.38 3.15 -10.06
C LYS A 76 13.07 4.62 -9.79
N THR A 77 11.79 4.93 -9.64
CA THR A 77 11.31 6.28 -9.37
C THR A 77 11.39 6.61 -7.89
N ASN A 78 11.32 7.91 -7.57
CA ASN A 78 10.96 8.33 -6.22
C ASN A 78 9.49 8.01 -5.91
N TYR A 79 9.12 8.13 -4.63
CA TYR A 79 7.77 7.87 -4.14
C TYR A 79 6.72 8.73 -4.85
N ARG A 80 6.93 10.06 -4.89
CA ARG A 80 5.96 11.01 -5.44
C ARG A 80 5.60 10.66 -6.89
N THR A 81 6.58 10.36 -7.72
CA THR A 81 6.35 9.95 -9.11
C THR A 81 5.53 8.66 -9.20
N ALA A 82 5.78 7.67 -8.35
CA ALA A 82 4.99 6.45 -8.35
C ALA A 82 3.56 6.67 -7.83
N HIS A 83 3.39 7.48 -6.79
CA HIS A 83 2.09 7.86 -6.23
C HIS A 83 1.24 8.60 -7.27
N ASP A 84 1.78 9.65 -7.88
CA ASP A 84 1.08 10.44 -8.91
C ASP A 84 0.66 9.56 -10.10
N MET A 85 1.53 8.62 -10.50
CA MET A 85 1.20 7.65 -11.55
C MET A 85 0.10 6.67 -11.11
N THR A 86 0.11 6.23 -9.86
CA THR A 86 -0.95 5.37 -9.29
C THR A 86 -2.30 6.07 -9.35
N GLU A 87 -2.40 7.31 -8.87
CA GLU A 87 -3.62 8.11 -8.91
C GLU A 87 -4.09 8.39 -10.35
N SER A 88 -3.16 8.70 -11.27
CA SER A 88 -3.48 8.96 -12.69
C SER A 88 -4.17 7.80 -13.39
N THR A 89 -4.04 6.58 -12.85
CA THR A 89 -4.69 5.37 -13.36
C THR A 89 -6.02 5.04 -12.70
N GLY A 90 -6.53 5.93 -11.85
CA GLY A 90 -7.79 5.77 -11.13
C GLY A 90 -7.71 4.89 -9.88
N ARG A 91 -6.51 4.49 -9.45
CA ARG A 91 -6.29 3.73 -8.22
C ARG A 91 -6.19 4.68 -7.03
N ILE A 92 -7.28 5.36 -6.72
CA ILE A 92 -7.33 6.37 -5.67
C ILE A 92 -7.69 5.68 -4.36
N TRP A 93 -6.96 5.97 -3.28
CA TRP A 93 -7.34 5.59 -1.93
C TRP A 93 -7.78 6.85 -1.16
N ASN A 94 -9.04 6.85 -0.71
CA ASN A 94 -9.57 7.88 0.16
C ASN A 94 -9.95 7.21 1.50
N PRO A 95 -9.19 7.44 2.58
CA PRO A 95 -9.40 6.79 3.87
C PRO A 95 -10.78 7.03 4.48
#